data_AF-A0A7S2XQ30-F1
#
_entry.id   AF-A0A7S2XQ30-F1
#
_cell.length_a   1.000
_cell.length_b   1.000
_cell.length_c   1.000
_cell.angle_alpha   90.00
_cell.angle_beta   90.00
_cell.angle_gamma   90.00
#
_symmetry.space_group_name_H-M   'P 1'
#
loop_
_entity.id
_entity.type
_entity.pdbx_description
1 polymer ?
#
loop_
_entity_poly.entity_id
_entity_poly.type
_entity_poly.pdbx_seq_one_letter_code
_entity_poly.pdbx_strand_id
1 'polypeptide(L)'
;VDAIYRRAADLLRIDEALLRRRGPEEYPRMANKGTAAETLQLVHYQDGQEYTAHHDFGYSGNKNPSHQSNRFATLLLYLNEGMEGGETSFPRWVNAEHFEELKITPEKGKAILFYSQLPDGNMDDLSQHAAHPVTDGEKWLMNLWVHDPTFG
;
A
#
# COMPACT_ATOMS: atom_id res chain seq x y z
N VAL A 1 5.15 -9.33 -13.59
CA VAL A 1 5.06 -7.92 -13.12
C VAL A 1 3.89 -7.21 -13.79
N ASP A 2 3.80 -7.20 -15.12
CA ASP A 2 2.70 -6.56 -15.86
C ASP A 2 1.29 -7.01 -15.43
N ALA A 3 1.10 -8.30 -15.13
CA ALA A 3 -0.18 -8.81 -14.64
C ALA A 3 -0.61 -8.22 -13.28
N ILE A 4 0.35 -7.83 -12.42
CA ILE A 4 0.05 -7.19 -11.13
C ILE A 4 -0.42 -5.75 -11.37
N TYR A 5 0.30 -4.99 -12.20
CA TYR A 5 -0.08 -3.62 -12.54
C TYR A 5 -1.43 -3.54 -13.26
N ARG A 6 -1.73 -4.48 -14.18
CA ARG A 6 -3.04 -4.57 -14.82
C ARG A 6 -4.16 -4.83 -13.80
N ARG A 7 -3.99 -5.83 -12.92
CA ARG A 7 -5.00 -6.13 -11.89
C ARG A 7 -5.18 -4.99 -10.90
N ALA A 8 -4.09 -4.31 -10.53
CA ALA A 8 -4.14 -3.12 -9.68
C ALA A 8 -4.90 -1.97 -10.38
N ALA A 9 -4.65 -1.75 -11.67
CA ALA A 9 -5.37 -0.76 -12.48
C ALA A 9 -6.88 -1.05 -12.52
N ASP A 10 -7.25 -2.30 -12.80
CA ASP A 10 -8.65 -2.74 -12.81
C ASP A 10 -9.34 -2.54 -11.45
N LEU A 11 -8.65 -2.89 -10.35
CA LEU A 11 -9.16 -2.72 -8.97
C LEU A 11 -9.33 -1.25 -8.60
N LEU A 12 -8.34 -0.42 -8.90
CA LEU A 12 -8.32 1.01 -8.58
C LEU A 12 -9.18 1.85 -9.53
N ARG A 13 -9.63 1.25 -10.65
CA ARG A 13 -10.29 1.96 -11.77
C ARG A 13 -9.43 3.11 -12.31
N ILE A 14 -8.11 2.90 -12.33
CA ILE A 14 -7.13 3.81 -12.93
C ILE A 14 -6.70 3.18 -14.26
N ASP A 15 -6.47 4.01 -15.28
CA ASP A 15 -5.93 3.53 -16.56
C ASP A 15 -4.59 2.80 -16.33
N GLU A 16 -4.46 1.55 -16.82
CA GLU A 16 -3.22 0.76 -16.72
C GLU A 16 -2.01 1.55 -17.22
N ALA A 17 -2.19 2.41 -18.23
CA ALA A 17 -1.14 3.26 -18.80
C ALA A 17 -0.53 4.24 -17.79
N LEU A 18 -1.20 4.52 -16.68
CA LEU A 18 -0.71 5.39 -15.59
C LEU A 18 0.10 4.62 -14.54
N LEU A 19 -0.07 3.30 -14.42
CA LEU A 19 0.57 2.52 -13.35
C LEU A 19 1.86 1.80 -13.78
N ARG A 20 2.26 1.85 -15.06
CA ARG A 20 3.49 1.19 -15.53
C ARG A 20 4.36 2.11 -16.36
N ARG A 21 5.66 1.78 -16.40
CA ARG A 21 6.62 2.45 -17.29
C ARG A 21 6.25 2.15 -18.74
N ARG A 22 6.17 3.19 -19.56
CA ARG A 22 5.75 3.12 -20.97
C ARG A 22 6.94 3.18 -21.93
N GLY A 23 6.74 2.59 -23.10
CA GLY A 23 7.59 2.85 -24.27
C GLY A 23 7.33 4.26 -24.82
N PRO A 24 8.28 4.87 -25.57
CA PRO A 24 8.14 6.24 -26.08
C PRO A 24 6.92 6.50 -26.98
N GLU A 25 6.33 5.46 -27.57
CA GLU A 25 5.27 5.57 -28.59
C GLU A 25 3.86 5.32 -28.06
N GLU A 26 3.69 4.93 -26.80
CA GLU A 26 2.41 4.43 -26.28
C GLU A 26 1.35 5.53 -26.10
N TYR A 27 1.72 6.75 -25.67
CA TYR A 27 0.77 7.87 -25.48
C TYR A 27 1.43 9.26 -25.63
N PRO A 28 1.31 9.92 -26.80
CA PRO A 28 2.02 11.18 -27.07
C PRO A 28 1.42 12.43 -26.39
N ARG A 29 0.26 12.34 -25.72
CA ARG A 29 -0.50 13.51 -25.23
C ARG A 29 -0.57 13.69 -23.70
N MET A 30 0.12 12.87 -22.90
CA MET A 30 0.17 13.11 -21.45
C MET A 30 1.30 14.09 -21.08
N ALA A 31 0.98 15.05 -20.21
CA ALA A 31 1.92 16.07 -19.75
C ALA A 31 3.04 15.48 -18.86
N ASN A 32 2.73 14.45 -18.07
CA ASN A 32 3.69 13.73 -17.23
C ASN A 32 4.00 12.35 -17.83
N LYS A 33 5.29 12.06 -18.02
CA LYS A 33 5.80 10.75 -18.51
C LYS A 33 6.09 9.76 -17.38
N GLY A 34 5.97 10.18 -16.12
CA GLY A 34 6.12 9.33 -14.94
C GLY A 34 5.00 8.30 -14.81
N THR A 35 5.29 7.23 -14.06
CA THR A 35 4.28 6.30 -13.56
C THR A 35 3.70 6.87 -12.27
N ALA A 36 2.38 6.79 -12.09
CA ALA A 36 1.71 7.11 -10.84
C ALA A 36 2.00 6.04 -9.77
N ALA A 37 2.41 4.83 -10.17
CA ALA A 37 2.85 3.81 -9.24
C ALA A 37 4.36 3.85 -8.99
N GLU A 38 4.76 3.67 -7.73
CA GLU A 38 6.14 3.37 -7.35
C GLU A 38 6.55 1.96 -7.85
N THR A 39 7.85 1.68 -7.78
CA THR A 39 8.34 0.32 -8.09
C THR A 39 7.85 -0.66 -7.03
N LEU A 40 7.39 -1.83 -7.45
CA LEU A 40 7.00 -2.90 -6.53
C LEU A 40 8.11 -3.19 -5.52
N GLN A 41 7.78 -3.09 -4.24
CA GLN A 41 8.72 -3.36 -3.16
C GLN A 41 8.47 -4.77 -2.62
N LEU A 42 9.51 -5.60 -2.58
CA LEU A 42 9.49 -6.88 -1.87
C LEU A 42 9.90 -6.67 -0.42
N VAL A 43 9.12 -7.19 0.51
CA VAL A 43 9.38 -7.10 1.95
C VAL A 43 9.44 -8.51 2.53
N HIS A 44 10.39 -8.70 3.44
CA HIS A 44 10.64 -9.96 4.14
C HIS A 44 10.76 -9.67 5.64
N TYR A 45 9.92 -10.33 6.44
CA TYR A 45 10.00 -10.32 7.90
C TYR A 45 10.39 -11.71 8.41
N GLN A 46 11.41 -11.74 9.27
CA GLN A 46 11.85 -12.90 10.05
C GLN A 46 11.20 -12.90 11.43
N ASP A 47 11.43 -13.97 12.20
CA ASP A 47 11.02 -14.07 13.60
C ASP A 47 11.38 -12.80 14.41
N GLY A 48 10.40 -12.30 15.16
CA GLY A 48 10.44 -11.07 15.95
C GLY A 48 10.40 -9.76 15.15
N GLN A 49 10.49 -9.78 13.81
CA GLN A 49 10.45 -8.55 13.01
C GLN A 49 9.01 -8.07 12.81
N GLU A 50 8.84 -6.76 12.94
CA GLU A 50 7.55 -6.07 12.80
C GLU A 50 7.72 -4.76 12.04
N TYR A 51 6.60 -4.10 11.75
CA TYR A 51 6.62 -2.69 11.41
C TYR A 51 5.51 -1.96 12.16
N THR A 52 5.92 -1.03 13.02
CA THR A 52 5.02 -0.30 13.91
C THR A 52 3.98 0.51 13.14
N ALA A 53 2.88 0.82 13.81
CA ALA A 53 1.75 1.53 13.22
C ALA A 53 2.18 2.86 12.58
N HIS A 54 1.88 3.01 11.29
CA HIS A 54 2.27 4.16 10.48
C HIS A 54 1.21 4.45 9.41
N HIS A 55 1.42 5.55 8.70
CA HIS A 55 0.68 5.90 7.49
C HIS A 55 1.62 5.86 6.29
N ASP A 56 1.06 5.63 5.11
CA ASP A 56 1.76 5.73 3.82
C ASP A 56 1.75 7.16 3.26
N PHE A 57 1.53 8.16 4.11
CA PHE A 57 1.57 9.57 3.75
C PHE A 57 2.32 10.38 4.81
N GLY A 58 2.76 11.59 4.44
CA GLY A 58 3.45 12.49 5.35
C GLY A 58 2.47 13.35 6.17
N TYR A 59 2.81 13.63 7.43
CA TYR A 59 2.04 14.57 8.26
C TYR A 59 2.43 16.03 7.98
N SER A 60 1.42 16.90 7.87
CA SER A 60 1.62 18.35 7.75
C SER A 60 2.34 18.91 8.99
N GLY A 61 3.50 19.54 8.79
CA GLY A 61 4.30 20.17 9.87
C GLY A 61 5.66 19.52 10.11
N ASN A 62 5.91 18.35 9.52
CA ASN A 62 7.23 17.71 9.60
C ASN A 62 8.18 18.36 8.58
N LYS A 63 9.14 19.18 9.03
CA LYS A 63 10.08 19.94 8.17
C LYS A 63 11.25 19.10 7.63
N ASN A 64 11.18 17.78 7.73
CA ASN A 64 12.27 16.90 7.31
C ASN A 64 12.19 16.69 5.79
N PRO A 65 13.22 17.09 5.01
CA PRO A 65 13.23 16.99 3.54
C PRO A 65 13.19 15.56 3.00
N SER A 66 13.18 14.53 3.86
CA SER A 66 12.91 13.12 3.53
C SER A 66 11.41 12.79 3.47
N HIS A 67 10.56 13.78 3.21
CA HIS A 67 9.10 13.67 3.15
C HIS A 67 8.66 12.34 2.51
N GLN A 68 8.03 11.47 3.31
CA GLN A 68 7.20 10.40 2.76
C GLN A 68 6.21 11.05 1.79
N SER A 69 6.26 10.62 0.55
CA SER A 69 5.33 11.05 -0.50
C SER A 69 3.90 10.76 -0.01
N ASN A 70 2.96 11.65 -0.31
CA ASN A 70 1.56 11.35 -0.06
C ASN A 70 1.10 10.31 -1.08
N ARG A 71 1.03 9.06 -0.64
CA ARG A 71 0.51 7.96 -1.45
C ARG A 71 -1.00 8.00 -1.37
N PHE A 72 -1.65 7.84 -2.51
CA PHE A 72 -3.10 7.83 -2.66
C PHE A 72 -3.66 6.47 -2.23
N ALA A 73 -3.04 5.38 -2.68
CA ALA A 73 -3.47 4.02 -2.37
C ALA A 73 -2.29 3.07 -2.21
N THR A 74 -2.51 2.04 -1.39
CA THR A 74 -1.56 0.97 -1.13
C THR A 74 -2.22 -0.38 -1.40
N LEU A 75 -1.55 -1.19 -2.22
CA LEU A 75 -1.89 -2.58 -2.45
C LEU A 75 -0.80 -3.47 -1.84
N LEU A 76 -1.17 -4.26 -0.84
CA LEU A 76 -0.34 -5.30 -0.24
C LEU A 76 -0.70 -6.66 -0.84
N LEU A 77 0.30 -7.47 -1.20
CA LEU A 77 0.11 -8.83 -1.71
C LEU A 77 0.96 -9.81 -0.92
N TYR A 78 0.31 -10.75 -0.22
CA TYR A 78 1.04 -11.81 0.51
C TYR A 78 1.55 -12.89 -0.45
N LEU A 79 2.83 -13.23 -0.32
CA LEU A 79 3.52 -14.18 -1.20
C LEU A 79 3.63 -15.59 -0.60
N ASN A 80 3.47 -15.71 0.71
CA ASN A 80 3.47 -16.96 1.44
C ASN A 80 2.43 -16.95 2.58
N GLU A 81 2.33 -18.07 3.26
CA GLU A 81 1.42 -18.34 4.38
C GLU A 81 2.05 -19.38 5.31
N GLY A 82 1.44 -19.62 6.47
CA GLY A 82 1.88 -20.63 7.44
C GLY A 82 2.84 -20.13 8.52
N MET A 83 3.01 -18.81 8.65
CA MET A 83 3.67 -18.17 9.78
C MET A 83 2.69 -18.00 10.97
N GLU A 84 3.23 -17.94 12.19
CA GLU A 84 2.50 -17.44 13.36
C GLU A 84 2.74 -15.92 13.53
N GLY A 85 1.70 -15.19 13.93
CA GLY A 85 1.72 -13.73 13.94
C GLY A 85 1.78 -13.14 12.53
N GLY A 86 2.47 -12.00 12.38
CA GLY A 86 2.68 -11.39 11.07
C GLY A 86 1.42 -10.79 10.43
N GLU A 87 0.33 -10.58 11.16
CA GLU A 87 -0.88 -9.96 10.64
C GLU A 87 -0.61 -8.53 10.16
N THR A 88 -1.32 -8.10 9.11
CA THR A 88 -1.48 -6.66 8.87
C THR A 88 -2.65 -6.16 9.71
N SER A 89 -2.41 -5.19 10.58
CA SER A 89 -3.46 -4.62 11.42
C SER A 89 -3.81 -3.19 11.02
N PHE A 90 -5.06 -2.82 11.25
CA PHE A 90 -5.59 -1.45 11.15
C PHE A 90 -6.09 -1.03 12.54
N PRO A 91 -5.22 -0.46 13.40
CA PRO A 91 -5.54 -0.16 14.80
C PRO A 91 -6.69 0.83 14.98
N ARG A 92 -6.97 1.66 13.97
CA ARG A 92 -8.03 2.68 14.02
C ARG A 92 -9.39 2.22 13.50
N TRP A 93 -9.52 0.95 13.12
CA TRP A 93 -10.81 0.34 12.77
C TRP A 93 -11.79 0.26 13.95
N VAL A 94 -11.29 0.47 15.18
CA VAL A 94 -12.06 0.40 16.41
C VAL A 94 -13.20 1.43 16.41
N ASN A 95 -14.43 0.96 16.67
CA ASN A 95 -15.64 1.77 16.77
C ASN A 95 -16.62 1.19 17.81
N ALA A 96 -17.83 1.74 17.92
CA ALA A 96 -18.82 1.31 18.91
C ALA A 96 -19.30 -0.14 18.73
N GLU A 97 -19.11 -0.73 17.55
CA GLU A 97 -19.47 -2.10 17.20
C GLU A 97 -18.26 -3.04 17.21
N HIS A 98 -17.06 -2.51 16.95
CA HIS A 98 -15.81 -3.24 16.90
C HIS A 98 -14.81 -2.66 17.91
N PHE A 99 -14.65 -3.31 19.06
CA PHE A 99 -13.76 -2.84 20.14
C PHE A 99 -12.28 -3.23 19.95
N GLU A 100 -11.97 -3.96 18.87
CA GLU A 100 -10.62 -4.46 18.58
C GLU A 100 -10.17 -3.97 17.19
N GLU A 101 -8.84 -3.94 16.99
CA GLU A 101 -8.26 -3.62 15.69
C GLU A 101 -8.65 -4.66 14.63
N LEU A 102 -8.77 -4.22 13.37
CA LEU A 102 -8.92 -5.16 12.27
C LEU A 102 -7.58 -5.83 11.99
N LYS A 103 -7.52 -7.16 12.05
CA LYS A 103 -6.35 -7.96 11.71
C LYS A 103 -6.62 -8.81 10.49
N ILE A 104 -5.66 -8.82 9.57
CA ILE A 104 -5.69 -9.67 8.38
C ILE A 104 -4.52 -10.64 8.46
N THR A 105 -4.85 -11.92 8.60
CA THR A 105 -3.87 -13.02 8.54
C THR A 105 -3.32 -13.16 7.12
N PRO A 106 -1.98 -13.27 6.95
CA PRO A 106 -1.39 -13.53 5.66
C PRO A 106 -1.84 -14.89 5.11
N GLU A 107 -2.37 -14.88 3.89
CA GLU A 107 -2.69 -16.07 3.12
C GLU A 107 -2.14 -15.90 1.72
N LYS A 108 -1.58 -16.96 1.14
CA LYS A 108 -0.82 -16.84 -0.10
C LYS A 108 -1.74 -16.37 -1.24
N GLY A 109 -1.38 -15.24 -1.85
CA GLY A 109 -2.16 -14.64 -2.94
C GLY A 109 -3.32 -13.75 -2.49
N LYS A 110 -3.61 -13.67 -1.19
CA LYS A 110 -4.52 -12.65 -0.63
C LYS A 110 -3.88 -11.27 -0.80
N ALA A 111 -4.70 -10.30 -1.17
CA ALA A 111 -4.30 -8.90 -1.32
C ALA A 111 -5.17 -7.99 -0.44
N ILE A 112 -4.56 -6.91 0.06
CA ILE A 112 -5.23 -5.85 0.80
C ILE A 112 -5.07 -4.57 -0.01
N LEU A 113 -6.19 -3.93 -0.33
CA LEU A 113 -6.22 -2.61 -0.94
C LEU A 113 -6.85 -1.64 0.05
N PHE A 114 -6.16 -0.54 0.34
CA PHE A 114 -6.69 0.56 1.12
C PHE A 114 -6.25 1.91 0.55
N TYR A 115 -7.02 2.94 0.86
CA TYR A 115 -6.77 4.32 0.42
C TYR A 115 -6.22 5.12 1.60
N SER A 116 -5.21 5.93 1.32
CA SER A 116 -4.60 6.85 2.26
C SER A 116 -5.19 8.26 2.16
N GLN A 117 -6.10 8.48 1.20
CA GLN A 117 -6.74 9.76 0.93
C GLN A 117 -8.26 9.58 0.79
N LEU A 118 -9.01 10.46 1.42
CA LEU A 118 -10.47 10.56 1.34
C LEU A 118 -10.89 11.22 0.01
N PRO A 119 -12.16 11.06 -0.42
CA PRO A 119 -12.66 11.67 -1.67
C PRO A 119 -12.58 13.20 -1.72
N ASP A 120 -12.50 13.86 -0.57
CA ASP A 120 -12.33 15.32 -0.45
C ASP A 120 -10.86 15.78 -0.55
N GLY A 121 -9.93 14.84 -0.69
CA GLY A 121 -8.50 15.08 -0.81
C GLY A 121 -7.75 15.11 0.52
N ASN A 122 -8.43 15.01 1.66
CA ASN A 122 -7.77 14.92 2.97
C ASN A 122 -7.14 13.54 3.18
N MET A 123 -6.08 13.45 3.97
CA MET A 123 -5.48 12.16 4.32
C MET A 123 -6.38 11.39 5.28
N ASP A 124 -6.49 10.08 5.10
CA ASP A 124 -7.34 9.21 5.90
C ASP A 124 -6.57 8.64 7.11
N ASP A 125 -6.87 9.16 8.30
CA ASP A 125 -6.26 8.69 9.54
C ASP A 125 -6.64 7.22 9.85
N LEU A 126 -7.79 6.73 9.36
CA LEU A 126 -8.20 5.32 9.51
C LEU A 126 -7.32 4.36 8.69
N SER A 127 -6.53 4.88 7.76
CA SER A 127 -5.56 4.09 6.97
C SER A 127 -4.28 3.76 7.75
N GLN A 128 -4.20 4.12 9.05
CA GLN A 128 -3.09 3.72 9.90
C GLN A 128 -3.02 2.20 9.95
N HIS A 129 -1.83 1.65 9.70
CA HIS A 129 -1.65 0.21 9.65
C HIS A 129 -0.28 -0.21 10.19
N ALA A 130 -0.17 -1.47 10.60
CA ALA A 130 1.05 -2.08 11.11
C ALA A 130 1.24 -3.48 10.53
N ALA A 131 2.47 -3.98 10.59
CA ALA A 131 2.77 -5.40 10.48
C ALA A 131 3.09 -5.92 11.88
N HIS A 132 2.24 -6.78 12.43
CA HIS A 132 2.51 -7.46 13.70
C HIS A 132 3.78 -8.31 13.60
N PRO A 133 4.44 -8.55 14.74
CA PRO A 133 5.63 -9.39 14.76
C PRO A 133 5.30 -10.79 14.25
N VAL A 134 6.18 -11.34 13.40
CA VAL A 134 6.20 -12.77 13.11
C VAL A 134 6.75 -13.47 14.35
N THR A 135 6.05 -14.49 14.85
CA THR A 135 6.47 -15.24 16.07
C THR A 135 6.91 -16.67 15.77
N ASP A 136 6.61 -17.18 14.58
CA ASP A 136 7.18 -18.40 14.02
C ASP A 136 7.12 -18.36 12.49
N GLY A 137 8.14 -18.89 11.82
CA GLY A 137 8.27 -18.88 10.36
C GLY A 137 8.80 -17.56 9.78
N GLU A 138 8.36 -17.24 8.56
CA GLU A 138 8.78 -16.04 7.80
C GLU A 138 7.61 -15.45 7.02
N LYS A 139 7.58 -14.13 6.82
CA LYS A 139 6.55 -13.45 6.02
C LYS A 139 7.15 -12.73 4.83
N TRP A 140 6.63 -13.03 3.65
CA TRP A 140 6.95 -12.37 2.39
C TRP A 140 5.73 -11.67 1.82
N LEU A 141 5.88 -10.41 1.45
CA LEU A 141 4.82 -9.62 0.81
C LEU A 141 5.39 -8.61 -0.18
N MET A 142 4.52 -8.12 -1.06
CA MET A 142 4.83 -7.01 -1.95
C MET A 142 3.96 -5.81 -1.65
N ASN A 143 4.57 -4.62 -1.69
CA ASN A 143 3.87 -3.35 -1.60
C ASN A 143 3.86 -2.70 -2.99
N LEU A 144 2.69 -2.24 -3.41
CA LEU A 144 2.51 -1.35 -4.55
C LEU A 144 1.89 -0.05 -4.04
N TRP A 145 2.66 1.02 -4.10
CA TRP A 145 2.21 2.36 -3.76
C TRP A 145 1.83 3.13 -5.01
N VAL A 146 0.70 3.83 -4.94
CA VAL A 146 0.16 4.61 -6.05
C VAL A 146 -0.05 6.04 -5.57
N HIS A 147 0.48 7.00 -6.32
CA HIS A 147 0.22 8.43 -6.16
C HIS A 147 -1.06 8.84 -6.89
N ASP A 148 -1.66 9.95 -6.47
CA ASP A 148 -2.84 10.50 -7.14
C ASP A 148 -2.49 10.89 -8.58
N PRO A 149 -3.13 10.28 -9.61
CA PRO A 149 -2.83 10.56 -11.01
C PRO A 149 -3.28 11.96 -11.48
N THR A 150 -4.09 12.67 -10.67
CA THR A 150 -4.66 13.99 -10.98
C THR A 150 -3.80 15.13 -10.45
N PHE A 151 -3.17 14.94 -9.28
CA PHE A 151 -2.43 15.99 -8.56
C PHE A 151 -0.93 15.68 -8.38
N GLY A 152 -0.44 14.60 -8.98
CA GLY A 152 0.98 14.18 -8.97
C GLY A 152 1.87 14.77 -10.07
#